data_AF-A0A1D6GSW5-F1
#
_entry.id   AF-A0A1D6GSW5-F1
#
_cell.length_a   1.000
_cell.length_b   1.000
_cell.length_c   1.000
_cell.angle_alpha   90.00
_cell.angle_beta   90.00
_cell.angle_gamma   90.00
#
_symmetry.space_group_name_H-M   'P 1'
#
loop_
_entity.id
_entity.type
_entity.pdbx_description
1 polymer ?
#
loop_
_entity_poly.entity_id
_entity_poly.type
_entity_poly.pdbx_seq_one_letter_code
_entity_poly.pdbx_strand_id
1 'polypeptide(L)'
;MLLLLQQYGVRKLEFLIAFLVFLIATCFLVELGYSKPNAPEVVRGLFVPELKGNGATGLAISLLGAMVMPHNLFLHSALVLSRKVPRSVHGIKEACRFYTIESAFALTVAFLINISIISVSGSVCGSGNLNPEDQANCSDLDLNKASFLLKNVLGNWSSKLFAVALLASGQSSTITGTYAGQYVMQVFGTYTLFQF
;
A
#
# COMPACT_ATOMS: atom_id res chain seq x y z
N MET A 1 16.58 17.50 -4.42
CA MET A 1 15.12 17.26 -4.33
C MET A 1 14.64 17.17 -2.88
N LEU A 2 15.33 16.41 -2.00
CA LEU A 2 14.98 16.30 -0.56
C LEU A 2 14.94 17.65 0.19
N LEU A 3 15.90 18.55 -0.05
CA LEU A 3 15.95 19.89 0.55
C LEU A 3 14.82 20.84 0.07
N LEU A 4 14.37 20.71 -1.18
CA LEU A 4 13.24 21.48 -1.72
C LEU A 4 11.89 20.99 -1.16
N LEU A 5 11.76 19.67 -0.96
CA LEU A 5 10.59 19.05 -0.35
C LEU A 5 10.41 19.45 1.12
N GLN A 6 11.53 19.66 1.83
CA GLN A 6 11.54 20.09 3.23
C GLN A 6 11.07 21.55 3.38
N GLN A 7 11.37 22.42 2.41
CA GLN A 7 10.92 23.83 2.41
C GLN A 7 9.44 24.00 2.02
N TYR A 8 8.88 23.11 1.20
CA TYR A 8 7.48 23.21 0.74
C TYR A 8 6.44 22.63 1.74
N GLY A 9 6.92 22.08 2.86
CA GLY A 9 6.09 21.58 3.95
C GLY A 9 5.63 20.14 3.70
N VAL A 10 6.35 19.19 4.29
CA VAL A 10 6.08 17.73 4.26
C VAL A 10 4.60 17.42 4.51
N ARG A 11 3.95 18.17 5.41
CA ARG A 11 2.54 18.00 5.79
C ARG A 11 1.55 18.23 4.65
N LYS A 12 1.84 19.15 3.71
CA LYS A 12 0.98 19.38 2.53
C LYS A 12 1.12 18.26 1.51
N LEU A 13 2.34 17.77 1.33
CA LEU A 13 2.62 16.66 0.43
C LEU A 13 1.97 15.37 0.96
N GLU A 14 2.08 15.12 2.27
CA GLU A 14 1.45 13.97 2.93
C GLU A 14 -0.07 13.96 2.74
N PHE A 15 -0.73 15.11 2.94
CA PHE A 15 -2.17 15.23 2.70
C PHE A 15 -2.53 14.99 1.23
N LEU A 16 -1.71 15.48 0.29
CA LEU A 16 -1.88 15.24 -1.13
C LEU A 16 -1.72 13.75 -1.47
N ILE A 17 -0.69 13.08 -0.95
CA ILE A 17 -0.48 11.64 -1.15
C ILE A 17 -1.65 10.84 -0.58
N ALA A 18 -2.07 11.14 0.66
CA ALA A 18 -3.20 10.47 1.31
C ALA A 18 -4.49 10.65 0.49
N PHE A 19 -4.74 11.85 -0.05
CA PHE A 19 -5.87 12.11 -0.93
C PHE A 19 -5.78 11.31 -2.25
N LEU A 20 -4.61 11.27 -2.90
CA LEU A 20 -4.43 10.50 -4.14
C LEU A 20 -4.59 8.99 -3.93
N VAL A 21 -4.02 8.46 -2.84
CA VAL A 21 -4.16 7.04 -2.48
C VAL A 21 -5.60 6.71 -2.16
N PHE A 22 -6.30 7.57 -1.42
CA PHE A 22 -7.72 7.40 -1.12
C PHE A 22 -8.58 7.43 -2.40
N LEU A 23 -8.27 8.30 -3.34
CA LEU A 23 -8.94 8.36 -4.64
C LEU A 23 -8.75 7.04 -5.40
N ILE A 24 -7.52 6.56 -5.55
CA ILE A 24 -7.23 5.29 -6.24
C ILE A 24 -7.88 4.09 -5.53
N ALA A 25 -7.82 4.05 -4.20
CA ALA A 25 -8.48 3.02 -3.41
C ALA A 25 -9.99 2.99 -3.66
N THR A 26 -10.63 4.17 -3.65
CA THR A 26 -12.06 4.30 -3.96
C THR A 26 -12.37 3.84 -5.37
N CYS A 27 -11.53 4.19 -6.35
CA CYS A 27 -11.71 3.74 -7.73
C CYS A 27 -11.63 2.21 -7.84
N PHE A 28 -10.64 1.55 -7.23
CA PHE A 28 -10.58 0.07 -7.23
C PHE A 28 -11.75 -0.59 -6.51
N LEU A 29 -12.26 0.02 -5.42
CA LEU A 29 -13.45 -0.47 -4.73
C LEU A 29 -14.72 -0.34 -5.61
N VAL A 30 -14.86 0.77 -6.33
CA VAL A 30 -15.95 0.96 -7.30
C VAL A 30 -15.82 0.00 -8.47
N GLU A 31 -14.61 -0.19 -9.00
CA GLU A 31 -14.29 -1.13 -10.07
C GLU A 31 -14.64 -2.57 -9.65
N LEU A 32 -14.34 -2.95 -8.40
CA LEU A 32 -14.72 -4.24 -7.83
C LEU A 32 -16.25 -4.40 -7.80
N GLY A 33 -16.98 -3.36 -7.38
CA GLY A 33 -18.45 -3.36 -7.37
C GLY A 33 -19.05 -3.43 -8.78
N TYR A 34 -18.42 -2.79 -9.77
CA TYR A 34 -18.85 -2.78 -11.16
C TYR A 34 -18.56 -4.11 -11.87
N SER A 35 -17.38 -4.68 -11.65
CA SER A 35 -16.95 -5.94 -12.25
C SER A 35 -17.79 -7.14 -11.80
N LYS A 36 -18.57 -6.99 -10.71
CA LYS A 36 -19.40 -8.05 -10.10
C LYS A 36 -18.68 -9.41 -10.10
N PRO A 37 -17.47 -9.49 -9.52
CA PRO A 37 -16.82 -10.78 -9.39
C PRO A 37 -17.74 -11.71 -8.59
N ASN A 38 -17.72 -13.00 -8.89
CA ASN A 38 -18.45 -13.98 -8.10
C ASN A 38 -17.95 -13.93 -6.64
N ALA A 39 -18.67 -13.20 -5.78
CA ALA A 39 -18.39 -13.10 -4.36
C ALA A 39 -18.12 -14.46 -3.68
N PRO A 40 -18.85 -15.56 -3.98
CA PRO A 40 -18.52 -16.87 -3.39
C PRO A 40 -17.18 -17.43 -3.85
N GLU A 41 -16.70 -17.11 -5.05
CA GLU A 41 -15.38 -17.55 -5.54
C GLU A 41 -14.25 -16.73 -4.91
N VAL A 42 -14.45 -15.42 -4.73
CA VAL A 42 -13.49 -14.55 -4.02
C VAL A 42 -13.35 -15.00 -2.56
N VAL A 43 -14.47 -15.29 -1.88
CA VAL A 43 -14.48 -15.78 -0.50
C VAL A 43 -13.86 -17.18 -0.42
N ARG A 44 -14.16 -18.08 -1.36
CA ARG A 44 -13.51 -19.40 -1.41
C ARG A 44 -12.00 -19.29 -1.64
N GLY A 45 -11.54 -18.42 -2.53
CA GLY A 45 -10.11 -18.18 -2.75
C GLY A 45 -9.41 -17.56 -1.53
N LEU A 46 -10.14 -16.78 -0.72
CA LEU A 46 -9.62 -16.22 0.53
C LEU A 46 -9.43 -17.28 1.62
N PHE A 47 -10.33 -18.26 1.71
CA PHE A 47 -10.32 -19.31 2.74
C PHE A 47 -9.61 -20.60 2.32
N VAL A 48 -9.51 -20.87 1.01
CA VAL A 48 -8.88 -22.07 0.45
C VAL A 48 -7.83 -21.64 -0.58
N PRO A 49 -6.59 -21.34 -0.15
CA PRO A 49 -5.51 -20.99 -1.06
C PRO A 49 -5.05 -22.23 -1.84
N GLU A 50 -5.56 -22.41 -3.06
CA GLU A 50 -5.08 -23.44 -3.97
C GLU A 50 -3.92 -22.91 -4.81
N LEU A 51 -2.70 -23.33 -4.49
CA LEU A 51 -1.50 -23.04 -5.28
C LEU A 51 -1.42 -23.99 -6.49
N LYS A 52 -2.30 -23.79 -7.47
CA LYS A 52 -2.27 -24.55 -8.73
C LYS A 52 -1.34 -23.87 -9.74
N GLY A 53 -0.17 -24.45 -9.98
CA GLY A 53 0.74 -24.09 -11.09
C GLY A 53 2.18 -23.75 -10.69
N ASN A 54 3.11 -23.92 -11.64
CA ASN A 54 4.51 -23.49 -11.50
C ASN A 54 4.56 -21.96 -11.53
N GLY A 55 4.76 -21.33 -10.37
CA GLY A 55 4.91 -19.86 -10.24
C GLY A 55 3.93 -19.21 -9.26
N ALA A 56 2.82 -19.88 -8.90
CA ALA A 56 1.83 -19.35 -7.96
C ALA A 56 2.44 -19.08 -6.57
N THR A 57 3.32 -19.97 -6.09
CA THR A 57 4.04 -19.80 -4.82
C THR A 57 4.99 -18.61 -4.86
N GLY A 58 5.63 -18.37 -6.01
CA GLY A 58 6.51 -17.21 -6.21
C GLY A 58 5.74 -15.90 -6.12
N LEU A 59 4.61 -15.80 -6.82
CA LEU A 59 3.72 -14.63 -6.75
C LEU A 59 3.16 -14.41 -5.34
N ALA A 60 2.79 -15.47 -4.62
CA ALA A 60 2.32 -15.39 -3.24
C ALA A 60 3.40 -14.85 -2.29
N ILE A 61 4.64 -15.34 -2.41
CA ILE A 61 5.79 -14.87 -1.63
C ILE A 61 6.11 -13.41 -1.98
N SER A 62 6.11 -13.05 -3.26
CA SER A 62 6.34 -11.68 -3.72
C SER A 62 5.27 -10.71 -3.19
N LEU A 63 4.00 -11.10 -3.21
CA LEU A 63 2.91 -10.29 -2.68
C LEU A 63 3.05 -10.11 -1.16
N LEU A 64 3.40 -11.17 -0.43
CA LEU A 64 3.61 -11.12 1.02
C LEU A 64 4.81 -10.24 1.38
N GLY A 65 5.91 -10.33 0.63
CA GLY A 65 7.10 -9.49 0.81
C GLY A 65 6.85 -8.02 0.51
N ALA A 66 6.01 -7.71 -0.49
CA ALA A 66 5.60 -6.34 -0.79
C ALA A 66 4.71 -5.74 0.32
N MET A 67 3.87 -6.57 0.96
CA MET A 67 2.96 -6.16 2.04
C MET A 67 3.68 -5.92 3.37
N VAL A 68 4.68 -6.75 3.68
CA VAL A 68 5.43 -6.66 4.95
C VAL A 68 6.69 -5.83 4.73
N MET A 69 6.56 -4.50 4.86
CA MET A 69 7.68 -3.57 4.78
C MET A 69 8.41 -3.48 6.14
N PRO A 70 9.62 -4.05 6.30
CA PRO A 70 10.29 -4.12 7.61
C PRO A 70 10.63 -2.74 8.19
N HIS A 71 10.96 -1.76 7.35
CA HIS A 71 11.27 -0.40 7.81
C HIS A 71 10.04 0.30 8.43
N ASN A 72 8.82 0.03 7.96
CA ASN A 72 7.61 0.56 8.58
C ASN A 72 7.39 -0.02 9.98
N LEU A 73 7.78 -1.28 10.21
CA LEU A 73 7.69 -1.92 11.53
C LEU A 73 8.66 -1.28 12.53
N PHE A 74 9.91 -0.98 12.11
CA PHE A 74 10.88 -0.29 12.94
C PHE A 74 10.50 1.17 13.21
N LEU A 75 10.06 1.90 12.19
CA LEU A 75 9.63 3.29 12.34
C LEU A 75 8.41 3.41 13.26
N HIS A 76 7.41 2.55 13.07
CA HIS A 76 6.20 2.57 13.89
C HIS A 76 6.54 2.26 15.36
N SER A 77 7.44 1.31 15.61
CA SER A 77 7.95 1.02 16.96
C SER A 77 8.68 2.23 17.57
N ALA A 78 9.51 2.92 16.80
CA ALA A 78 10.23 4.12 17.25
C ALA A 78 9.31 5.32 17.52
N LEU A 79 8.27 5.52 16.69
CA LEU A 79 7.26 6.57 16.88
C LEU A 79 6.43 6.35 18.14
N VAL A 80 6.03 5.10 18.41
CA VAL A 80 5.31 4.72 19.64
C VAL A 80 6.17 4.98 20.88
N LEU A 81 7.48 4.73 20.80
CA LEU A 81 8.45 5.00 21.88
C LEU A 81 8.76 6.50 22.06
N SER A 82 8.66 7.31 21.00
CA SER A 82 8.97 8.74 21.03
C SER A 82 7.87 9.61 21.68
N ARG A 83 6.61 9.13 21.72
CA ARG A 83 5.50 9.90 22.29
C ARG A 83 5.49 9.84 23.83
N LYS A 84 5.29 10.97 24.50
CA LYS A 84 5.14 11.05 25.97
C LYS A 84 3.87 10.31 26.42
N VAL A 85 3.97 9.00 26.64
CA VAL A 85 2.92 8.23 27.31
C VAL A 85 3.09 8.41 28.83
N PRO A 86 2.02 8.74 29.58
CA PRO A 86 2.10 8.79 31.03
C PRO A 86 2.56 7.43 31.57
N ARG A 87 3.59 7.42 32.44
CA ARG A 87 4.19 6.21 33.03
C ARG A 87 3.28 5.53 34.08
N SER A 88 1.99 5.39 33.79
CA SER A 88 1.06 4.59 34.57
C SER A 88 0.72 3.32 33.82
N VAL A 89 0.62 2.19 34.53
CA VAL A 89 0.34 0.86 33.93
C VAL A 89 -0.99 0.86 33.16
N HIS A 90 -1.97 1.65 33.64
CA HIS A 90 -3.28 1.82 32.98
C HIS A 90 -3.17 2.67 31.72
N GLY A 91 -2.43 3.78 31.77
CA GLY A 91 -2.24 4.69 30.63
C GLY A 91 -1.44 4.07 29.49
N ILE A 92 -0.45 3.21 29.79
CA ILE A 92 0.31 2.47 28.77
C ILE A 92 -0.57 1.44 28.06
N LYS A 93 -1.40 0.69 28.81
CA LYS A 93 -2.29 -0.33 28.24
C LYS A 93 -3.34 0.29 27.32
N GLU A 94 -3.89 1.43 27.71
CA GLU A 94 -4.89 2.16 26.92
C GLU A 94 -4.27 2.78 25.66
N ALA A 95 -3.09 3.41 25.78
CA ALA A 95 -2.34 3.90 24.63
C ALA A 95 -2.02 2.78 23.63
N CYS A 96 -1.49 1.63 24.10
CA CYS A 96 -1.23 0.47 23.23
C CYS A 96 -2.49 -0.04 22.52
N ARG A 97 -3.64 -0.06 23.22
CA ARG A 97 -4.90 -0.49 22.63
C ARG A 97 -5.35 0.46 21.52
N PHE A 98 -5.31 1.77 21.74
CA PHE A 98 -5.65 2.75 20.71
C PHE A 98 -4.71 2.66 19.50
N TYR A 99 -3.40 2.57 19.72
CA TYR A 99 -2.43 2.41 18.62
C TYR A 99 -2.64 1.11 17.84
N THR A 100 -2.91 0.01 18.53
CA THR A 100 -3.18 -1.27 17.87
C THR A 100 -4.45 -1.20 17.03
N ILE A 101 -5.50 -0.54 17.52
CA ILE A 101 -6.74 -0.34 16.75
C ILE A 101 -6.48 0.56 15.54
N GLU A 102 -5.74 1.66 15.70
CA GLU A 102 -5.39 2.57 14.60
C GLU A 102 -4.59 1.86 13.50
N SER A 103 -3.54 1.12 13.87
CA SER A 103 -2.75 0.34 12.91
C SER A 103 -3.55 -0.81 12.30
N ALA A 104 -4.36 -1.51 13.10
CA ALA A 104 -5.21 -2.60 12.60
C ALA A 104 -6.23 -2.09 11.58
N PHE A 105 -6.81 -0.90 11.80
CA PHE A 105 -7.71 -0.27 10.85
C PHE A 105 -6.98 0.06 9.54
N ALA A 106 -5.81 0.70 9.61
CA ALA A 106 -5.01 1.03 8.43
C ALA A 106 -4.61 -0.23 7.63
N LEU A 107 -4.18 -1.29 8.31
CA LEU A 107 -3.84 -2.58 7.69
C LEU A 107 -5.07 -3.27 7.08
N THR A 108 -6.24 -3.17 7.72
CA THR A 108 -7.49 -3.73 7.18
C THR A 108 -7.89 -3.03 5.89
N VAL A 109 -7.78 -1.69 5.84
CA VAL A 109 -8.04 -0.92 4.61
C VAL A 109 -7.05 -1.31 3.51
N ALA A 110 -5.75 -1.40 3.82
CA ALA A 110 -4.74 -1.85 2.87
C ALA A 110 -5.03 -3.27 2.35
N PHE A 111 -5.45 -4.18 3.23
CA PHE A 111 -5.83 -5.54 2.86
C PHE A 111 -7.04 -5.57 1.91
N LEU A 112 -8.08 -4.78 2.18
CA LEU A 112 -9.24 -4.66 1.30
C LEU A 112 -8.88 -4.12 -0.09
N ILE A 113 -7.98 -3.13 -0.15
CA ILE A 113 -7.47 -2.61 -1.43
C ILE A 113 -6.74 -3.71 -2.21
N ASN A 114 -5.87 -4.48 -1.55
CA ASN A 114 -5.14 -5.57 -2.20
C ASN A 114 -6.08 -6.67 -2.72
N ILE A 115 -7.08 -7.08 -1.93
CA ILE A 115 -8.13 -8.01 -2.41
C ILE A 115 -8.86 -7.43 -3.61
N SER A 116 -9.20 -6.14 -3.58
CA SER A 116 -9.91 -5.47 -4.67
C SER A 116 -9.09 -5.49 -5.96
N ILE A 117 -7.81 -5.13 -5.90
CA ILE A 117 -6.90 -5.12 -7.05
C ILE A 117 -6.74 -6.53 -7.63
N ILE A 118 -6.49 -7.55 -6.78
CA ILE A 118 -6.32 -8.93 -7.23
C ILE A 118 -7.61 -9.47 -7.85
N SER A 119 -8.76 -9.22 -7.23
CA SER A 119 -10.06 -9.67 -7.73
C SER A 119 -10.45 -8.96 -9.03
N VAL A 120 -10.23 -7.64 -9.14
CA VAL A 120 -10.46 -6.89 -10.38
C VAL A 120 -9.56 -7.43 -11.47
N SER A 121 -8.27 -7.62 -11.19
CA SER A 121 -7.32 -8.21 -12.14
C SER A 121 -7.77 -9.59 -12.62
N GLY A 122 -8.20 -10.48 -11.72
CA GLY A 122 -8.71 -11.81 -12.07
C GLY A 122 -9.99 -11.75 -12.90
N SER A 123 -10.92 -10.84 -12.58
CA SER A 123 -12.19 -10.68 -13.31
C SER A 123 -12.01 -10.09 -14.71
N VAL A 124 -11.15 -9.08 -14.86
CA VAL A 124 -10.84 -8.45 -16.14
C VAL A 124 -10.08 -9.44 -17.01
N CYS A 125 -9.00 -10.03 -16.50
CA CYS A 125 -8.16 -10.96 -17.26
C CYS A 125 -8.79 -12.35 -17.47
N GLY A 126 -9.80 -12.73 -16.70
CA GLY A 126 -10.58 -13.95 -16.88
C GLY A 126 -11.72 -13.80 -17.89
N SER A 127 -12.04 -12.58 -18.33
CA SER A 127 -13.13 -12.34 -19.29
C SER A 127 -12.67 -12.63 -20.73
N GLY A 128 -13.34 -13.55 -21.42
CA GLY A 128 -12.98 -14.02 -22.77
C GLY A 128 -13.31 -13.07 -23.93
N ASN A 129 -13.64 -11.80 -23.65
CA ASN A 129 -14.06 -10.78 -24.63
C ASN A 129 -13.07 -9.61 -24.71
N LEU A 130 -11.80 -9.85 -24.37
CA LEU A 130 -10.75 -8.85 -24.45
C LEU A 130 -10.12 -8.83 -25.84
N ASN A 131 -9.73 -7.63 -26.29
CA ASN A 131 -8.88 -7.49 -27.48
C ASN A 131 -7.58 -8.30 -27.30
N PRO A 132 -6.96 -8.82 -28.37
CA PRO A 132 -5.72 -9.59 -28.29
C PRO A 132 -4.57 -8.84 -27.59
N GLU A 133 -4.58 -7.51 -27.62
CA GLU A 133 -3.65 -6.65 -26.90
C GLU A 133 -3.90 -6.62 -25.37
N ASP A 134 -5.16 -6.61 -24.94
CA ASP A 134 -5.52 -6.63 -23.52
C ASP A 134 -5.28 -8.02 -22.89
N GLN A 135 -5.42 -9.08 -23.67
CA GLN A 135 -5.07 -10.45 -23.25
C GLN A 135 -3.55 -10.62 -23.05
N ALA A 136 -2.73 -9.98 -23.88
CA ALA A 136 -1.27 -9.94 -23.71
C ALA A 136 -0.82 -9.05 -22.53
N ASN A 137 -1.63 -8.05 -22.15
CA ASN A 137 -1.38 -7.26 -20.95
C ASN A 137 -1.66 -8.04 -19.66
N CYS A 138 -2.53 -9.05 -19.71
CA CYS A 138 -2.87 -9.91 -18.58
C CYS A 138 -1.84 -11.01 -18.28
N SER A 139 -1.01 -11.42 -19.26
CA SER A 139 0.04 -12.42 -19.02
C SER A 139 1.22 -11.88 -18.21
N ASP A 140 1.42 -10.55 -18.23
CA ASP A 140 2.49 -9.88 -17.50
C ASP A 140 2.01 -8.50 -17.02
N LEU A 141 1.30 -8.53 -15.88
CA LEU A 141 0.69 -7.37 -15.22
C LEU A 141 1.76 -6.52 -14.53
N ASP A 142 2.45 -5.71 -15.32
CA ASP A 142 3.42 -4.75 -14.85
C ASP A 142 2.78 -3.45 -14.36
N LEU A 143 3.55 -2.68 -13.59
CA LEU A 143 3.17 -1.35 -13.10
C LEU A 143 2.70 -0.42 -14.24
N ASN A 144 3.28 -0.53 -15.43
CA ASN A 144 2.90 0.25 -16.60
C ASN A 144 1.49 -0.09 -17.10
N LYS A 145 1.10 -1.37 -16.99
CA LYS A 145 -0.16 -1.92 -17.50
C LYS A 145 -1.26 -1.92 -16.45
N ALA A 146 -0.92 -1.84 -15.16
CA ALA A 146 -1.88 -1.81 -14.05
C ALA A 146 -2.93 -0.69 -14.17
N SER A 147 -2.59 0.43 -14.83
CA SER A 147 -3.53 1.54 -15.08
C SER A 147 -4.72 1.16 -15.99
N PHE A 148 -4.59 0.11 -16.80
CA PHE A 148 -5.70 -0.40 -17.62
C PHE A 148 -6.85 -0.94 -16.78
N LEU A 149 -6.57 -1.52 -15.60
CA LEU A 149 -7.59 -2.07 -14.70
C LEU A 149 -8.58 -1.02 -14.21
N LEU A 150 -8.15 0.25 -14.20
CA LEU A 150 -8.94 1.42 -13.77
C LEU A 150 -9.57 2.18 -14.94
N LYS A 151 -9.36 1.74 -16.19
CA LYS A 151 -9.83 2.46 -17.39
C LYS A 151 -11.35 2.53 -17.47
N ASN A 152 -12.06 1.57 -16.90
CA ASN A 152 -13.51 1.52 -16.96
C ASN A 152 -14.18 2.51 -15.97
N VAL A 153 -13.53 2.88 -14.85
CA VAL A 153 -13.99 3.98 -13.97
C VAL A 153 -13.36 5.35 -14.31
N LEU A 154 -12.04 5.42 -14.59
CA LEU A 154 -11.33 6.70 -14.82
C LEU A 154 -11.22 7.12 -16.30
N GLY A 155 -11.56 6.23 -17.24
CA GLY A 155 -11.39 6.48 -18.67
C GLY A 155 -9.94 6.80 -19.04
N ASN A 156 -9.77 7.77 -19.95
CA ASN A 156 -8.44 8.20 -20.44
C ASN A 156 -7.56 8.88 -19.37
N TRP A 157 -8.12 9.24 -18.21
CA TRP A 157 -7.36 9.87 -17.13
C TRP A 157 -6.70 8.87 -16.19
N SER A 158 -7.05 7.58 -16.30
CA SER A 158 -6.53 6.51 -15.46
C SER A 158 -5.00 6.49 -15.39
N SER A 159 -4.35 6.45 -16.56
CA SER A 159 -2.89 6.38 -16.64
C SER A 159 -2.19 7.58 -16.01
N LYS A 160 -2.72 8.80 -16.22
CA LYS A 160 -2.16 10.03 -15.65
C LYS A 160 -2.29 10.05 -14.12
N LEU A 161 -3.48 9.75 -13.60
CA LEU A 161 -3.72 9.76 -12.15
C LEU A 161 -2.93 8.66 -11.44
N PHE A 162 -2.87 7.46 -12.04
CA PHE A 162 -2.07 6.36 -11.52
C PHE A 162 -0.57 6.70 -11.49
N ALA A 163 -0.03 7.30 -12.57
CA ALA A 163 1.37 7.72 -12.62
C ALA A 163 1.70 8.82 -11.59
N VAL A 164 0.82 9.81 -11.43
CA VAL A 164 1.02 10.88 -10.42
C VAL A 164 0.99 10.30 -9.01
N ALA A 165 0.06 9.38 -8.73
CA ALA A 165 -0.01 8.75 -7.42
C ALA A 165 1.20 7.85 -7.13
N LEU A 166 1.69 7.10 -8.12
CA LEU A 166 2.91 6.30 -7.98
C LEU A 166 4.14 7.17 -7.70
N LEU A 167 4.29 8.28 -8.44
CA LEU A 167 5.35 9.26 -8.19
C LEU A 167 5.25 9.83 -6.77
N ALA A 168 4.04 10.23 -6.37
CA ALA A 168 3.80 10.79 -5.04
C ALA A 168 4.11 9.76 -3.92
N SER A 169 3.70 8.50 -4.10
CA SER A 169 4.00 7.40 -3.18
C SER A 169 5.50 7.13 -3.05
N GLY A 170 6.24 7.15 -4.17
CA GLY A 170 7.70 6.98 -4.17
C GLY A 170 8.43 8.10 -3.40
N GLN A 171 7.96 9.34 -3.54
CA GLN A 171 8.48 10.46 -2.74
C GLN A 171 8.19 10.26 -1.25
N SER A 172 6.97 9.83 -0.89
CA SER A 172 6.60 9.52 0.49
C SER A 172 7.52 8.45 1.10
N SER A 173 7.75 7.35 0.37
CA SER A 173 8.61 6.25 0.84
C SER A 173 10.05 6.69 1.03
N THR A 174 10.56 7.61 0.22
CA THR A 174 11.92 8.15 0.35
C THR A 174 12.06 8.92 1.66
N ILE A 175 11.07 9.75 2.00
CA ILE A 175 11.04 10.51 3.26
C ILE A 175 11.02 9.55 4.46
N THR A 176 10.07 8.61 4.47
CA THR A 176 9.91 7.62 5.54
C THR A 176 11.16 6.75 5.69
N GLY A 177 11.78 6.35 4.58
CA GLY A 177 13.03 5.61 4.56
C GLY A 177 14.19 6.39 5.18
N THR A 178 14.32 7.69 4.91
CA THR A 178 15.34 8.53 5.56
C THR A 178 15.13 8.66 7.07
N TYR A 179 13.88 8.82 7.52
CA TYR A 179 13.57 8.85 8.96
C TYR A 179 13.88 7.51 9.63
N ALA A 180 13.44 6.39 9.04
CA ALA A 180 13.71 5.06 9.56
C ALA A 180 15.23 4.78 9.63
N GLY A 181 15.97 5.20 8.61
CA GLY A 181 17.44 5.11 8.57
C GLY A 181 18.11 5.90 9.71
N GLN A 182 17.65 7.13 9.97
CA GLN A 182 18.15 7.93 11.10
C GLN A 182 17.90 7.23 12.44
N TYR A 183 16.70 6.68 12.66
CA TYR A 183 16.39 5.94 13.90
C TYR A 183 17.24 4.68 14.05
N VAL A 184 17.40 3.88 13.00
CA VAL A 184 18.21 2.65 13.06
C VAL A 184 19.68 2.98 13.30
N MET A 185 20.21 4.01 12.65
CA MET A 185 21.59 4.48 12.88
C MET A 185 21.80 4.99 14.31
N GLN A 186 20.81 5.64 14.92
CA GLN A 186 20.89 6.09 16.32
C GLN A 186 20.78 4.94 17.34
N VAL A 187 20.02 3.88 17.02
CA VAL A 187 19.78 2.75 17.93
C VAL A 187 20.89 1.71 17.87
N PHE A 188 21.41 1.40 16.66
CA PHE A 188 22.43 0.37 16.46
C PHE A 188 23.84 0.92 16.25
N GLY A 189 23.96 2.16 15.78
CA GLY A 189 25.24 2.84 15.64
C GLY A 189 25.56 3.63 16.89
N THR A 190 26.66 3.28 17.56
CA THR A 190 27.29 4.09 18.60
C THR A 190 27.90 5.36 17.99
N TYR A 191 27.09 6.25 17.42
CA TYR A 191 27.52 7.56 16.92
C TYR A 191 26.46 8.61 17.26
N THR A 192 26.57 9.14 18.48
CA THR A 192 26.29 10.55 18.76
C THR A 192 26.96 11.40 17.67
N LEU A 193 26.21 11.95 16.72
CA LEU A 193 26.63 13.13 15.98
C LEU A 193 25.40 13.90 15.47
N PHE A 194 25.39 15.17 15.88
CA PHE A 194 24.46 16.25 15.53
C PHE A 194 23.10 16.30 16.25
N GLN A 195 23.18 16.70 17.53
CA GLN A 195 22.39 17.86 17.96
C GLN A 195 22.80 19.06 17.11
N PHE A 196 21.89 19.58 16.29
CA PHE A 196 21.60 21.01 16.10
C PHE A 196 20.18 21.13 15.54
#